data_AF-A0A8S1ZPE7-F1
#
_entry.id   AF-A0A8S1ZPE7-F1
#
_cell.length_a   1.000
_cell.length_b   1.000
_cell.length_c   1.000
_cell.angle_alpha   90.00
_cell.angle_beta   90.00
_cell.angle_gamma   90.00
#
_symmetry.space_group_name_H-M   'P 1'
#
loop_
_entity.id
_entity.type
_entity.pdbx_description
1 polymer ?
#
loop_
_entity_poly.entity_id
_entity_poly.type
_entity_poly.pdbx_seq_one_letter_code
_entity_poly.pdbx_strand_id
1 'polypeptide(L)'
;MMKQASTLLSRSLCDQSKSLFQERVKASTLRGFASWSSSSTPGRGFSGKDAAKPSGRLFAPYSIFKGKAALSVEPVLPSFTEIDSGNLRIDRRGSLMMTFMPAIGERKYDWEKKQKFALSPTEVGSLISMGSKDSSEFFHDPSMKSSNAGQVRKSLSIKPHADGSGYFISLSVNNSILKTNDYFVVPVTKAEFAVMKTAFSFALPHIMGWNRLTGQGNTEAPPPMNVTHLKTDPQLELEWDK
;
A
#
# COMPACT_ATOMS: atom_id res chain seq x y z
N MET A 1 50.32 35.48 25.30
CA MET A 1 51.47 35.71 24.38
C MET A 1 51.78 34.40 23.65
N MET A 2 52.07 34.51 22.37
CA MET A 2 52.07 33.45 21.34
C MET A 2 52.95 32.24 21.65
N LYS A 3 52.58 31.08 21.08
CA LYS A 3 53.39 30.41 20.03
C LYS A 3 52.54 29.39 19.26
N GLN A 4 52.65 29.50 17.94
CA GLN A 4 51.99 28.70 16.90
C GLN A 4 52.62 27.31 16.77
N ALA A 5 51.85 26.35 16.27
CA ALA A 5 52.38 25.17 15.59
C ALA A 5 51.47 24.80 14.41
N SER A 6 52.11 24.53 13.29
CA SER A 6 51.61 24.49 11.92
C SER A 6 51.41 23.05 11.40
N THR A 7 50.37 22.88 10.58
CA THR A 7 50.20 21.98 9.41
C THR A 7 51.05 20.71 9.27
N LEU A 8 50.36 19.57 9.07
CA LEU A 8 50.80 18.50 8.17
C LEU A 8 49.63 18.01 7.30
N LEU A 9 49.76 18.28 6.00
CA LEU A 9 49.03 17.65 4.90
C LEU A 9 49.71 16.31 4.58
N SER A 10 48.94 15.23 4.47
CA SER A 10 49.38 14.03 3.76
C SER A 10 48.57 13.85 2.47
N ARG A 11 49.27 13.91 1.36
CA ARG A 11 48.81 13.50 0.02
C ARG A 11 48.98 11.98 -0.09
N SER A 12 48.01 11.31 -0.68
CA SER A 12 48.17 9.96 -1.24
C SER A 12 47.57 9.95 -2.64
N LEU A 13 48.42 9.64 -3.62
CA LEU A 13 48.12 9.48 -5.04
C LEU A 13 48.58 8.09 -5.46
N CYS A 14 47.84 7.51 -6.39
CA CYS A 14 48.09 6.28 -7.17
C CYS A 14 47.98 4.94 -6.41
N ASP A 15 47.08 4.07 -6.86
CA ASP A 15 47.51 3.15 -7.92
C ASP A 15 46.35 2.63 -8.77
N GLN A 16 46.58 2.58 -10.08
CA GLN A 16 45.73 1.94 -11.08
C GLN A 16 46.26 0.53 -11.30
N SER A 17 45.41 -0.49 -11.19
CA SER A 17 45.63 -1.71 -11.95
C SER A 17 44.30 -2.27 -12.45
N LYS A 18 44.23 -2.37 -13.78
CA LYS A 18 43.24 -3.14 -14.52
C LYS A 18 43.70 -4.59 -14.52
N SER A 19 42.82 -5.54 -14.22
CA SER A 19 42.92 -6.86 -14.83
C SER A 19 41.54 -7.38 -15.22
N LEU A 20 41.51 -7.84 -16.47
CA LEU A 20 40.42 -8.51 -17.14
C LEU A 20 40.33 -9.94 -16.61
N PHE A 21 39.18 -10.36 -16.09
CA PHE A 21 38.74 -11.74 -16.25
C PHE A 21 37.23 -11.76 -16.43
N GLN A 22 36.87 -12.34 -17.57
CA GLN A 22 35.54 -12.48 -18.12
C GLN A 22 34.99 -13.83 -17.68
N GLU A 23 33.96 -13.86 -16.84
CA GLU A 23 33.16 -15.08 -16.69
C GLU A 23 31.66 -14.78 -16.44
N ARG A 24 30.93 -14.83 -17.55
CA ARG A 24 29.57 -15.36 -17.74
C ARG A 24 28.60 -15.32 -16.54
N VAL A 25 28.04 -14.15 -16.26
CA VAL A 25 26.83 -14.03 -15.42
C VAL A 25 25.57 -14.08 -16.29
N LYS A 26 24.71 -15.07 -16.03
CA LYS A 26 23.36 -15.16 -16.60
C LYS A 26 22.57 -13.91 -16.19
N ALA A 27 22.08 -13.17 -17.18
CA ALA A 27 21.30 -11.97 -17.00
C ALA A 27 20.01 -12.27 -16.20
N SER A 28 20.00 -11.91 -14.91
CA SER A 28 18.76 -11.67 -14.19
C SER A 28 18.35 -10.22 -14.45
N THR A 29 17.19 -10.05 -15.07
CA THR A 29 16.62 -8.75 -15.43
C THR A 29 16.37 -7.94 -14.16
N LEU A 30 17.33 -7.08 -13.81
CA LEU A 30 17.12 -5.98 -12.87
C LEU A 30 16.13 -5.00 -13.52
N ARG A 31 14.83 -5.11 -13.18
CA ARG A 31 13.86 -4.05 -13.46
C ARG A 31 14.13 -2.90 -12.49
N GLY A 32 15.00 -1.98 -12.89
CA GLY A 32 15.06 -0.65 -12.32
C GLY A 32 13.74 0.07 -12.57
N PHE A 33 13.18 0.68 -11.52
CA PHE A 33 12.02 1.56 -11.63
C PHE A 33 12.43 2.82 -12.41
N ALA A 34 12.18 2.84 -13.72
CA ALA A 34 12.19 4.07 -14.49
C ALA A 34 10.87 4.81 -14.18
N SER A 35 11.00 5.97 -13.54
CA SER A 35 9.89 6.92 -13.40
C SER A 35 9.56 7.47 -14.77
N TRP A 36 8.41 7.07 -15.33
CA TRP A 36 7.80 7.82 -16.42
C TRP A 36 6.97 8.94 -15.81
N SER A 37 7.51 10.16 -15.84
CA SER A 37 6.72 11.36 -15.63
C SER A 37 5.81 11.56 -16.85
N SER A 38 4.59 11.04 -16.75
CA SER A 38 3.50 11.44 -17.64
C SER A 38 2.85 12.67 -17.03
N SER A 39 3.13 13.84 -17.59
CA SER A 39 2.41 15.08 -17.26
C SER A 39 0.96 14.94 -17.73
N SER A 40 0.02 14.77 -16.80
CA SER A 40 -1.41 14.86 -17.10
C SER A 40 -1.93 16.25 -16.74
N THR A 41 -2.17 17.06 -17.76
CA THR A 41 -2.99 18.27 -17.69
C THR A 41 -4.44 17.89 -17.36
N PRO A 42 -5.16 18.59 -16.46
CA PRO A 42 -6.53 18.24 -16.15
C PRO A 42 -7.47 18.75 -17.25
N GLY A 43 -8.37 17.87 -17.70
CA GLY A 43 -9.63 18.25 -18.37
C GLY A 43 -9.55 18.53 -19.87
N ARG A 44 -9.70 17.48 -20.68
CA ARG A 44 -10.48 17.57 -21.93
C ARG A 44 -11.08 16.22 -22.25
N GLY A 45 -12.40 16.18 -22.40
CA GLY A 45 -13.15 14.98 -22.73
C GLY A 45 -12.66 14.40 -24.06
N PHE A 46 -12.14 13.18 -24.00
CA PHE A 46 -11.96 12.37 -25.20
C PHE A 46 -13.26 11.62 -25.46
N SER A 47 -14.15 12.26 -26.19
CA SER A 47 -15.11 11.54 -27.02
C SER A 47 -14.34 11.06 -28.25
N GLY A 48 -13.77 9.86 -28.12
CA GLY A 48 -13.06 9.17 -29.18
C GLY A 48 -13.31 7.68 -28.97
N LYS A 49 -14.12 7.09 -29.85
CA LYS A 49 -14.29 5.64 -29.94
C LYS A 49 -12.91 4.98 -30.02
N ASP A 50 -12.73 3.91 -29.24
CA ASP A 50 -11.62 2.95 -29.34
C ASP A 50 -10.27 3.32 -28.71
N ALA A 51 -10.26 4.09 -27.61
CA ALA A 51 -9.14 3.98 -26.67
C ALA A 51 -9.23 2.64 -25.94
N ALA A 52 -8.56 1.61 -26.49
CA ALA A 52 -8.46 0.29 -25.88
C ALA A 52 -8.10 0.42 -24.40
N LYS A 53 -9.08 0.11 -23.54
CA LYS A 53 -8.89 0.06 -22.08
C LYS A 53 -7.69 -0.86 -21.85
N PRO A 54 -6.60 -0.40 -21.21
CA PRO A 54 -5.43 -1.24 -21.02
C PRO A 54 -5.89 -2.52 -20.31
N SER A 55 -5.79 -3.66 -21.00
CA SER A 55 -6.21 -4.98 -20.50
C SER A 55 -5.26 -5.53 -19.44
N GLY A 56 -4.21 -4.78 -19.11
CA GLY A 56 -3.21 -5.12 -18.11
C GLY A 56 -3.61 -4.71 -16.69
N ARG A 57 -3.07 -5.43 -15.70
CA ARG A 57 -3.15 -5.05 -14.29
C ARG A 57 -2.26 -3.83 -14.06
N LEU A 58 -2.83 -2.74 -13.54
CA LEU A 58 -2.07 -1.58 -13.10
C LEU A 58 -1.50 -1.82 -11.70
N PHE A 59 -0.22 -1.55 -11.52
CA PHE A 59 0.46 -1.59 -10.22
C PHE A 59 0.93 -0.19 -9.87
N ALA A 60 0.42 0.36 -8.78
CA ALA A 60 0.71 1.72 -8.34
C ALA A 60 0.89 1.79 -6.81
N PRO A 61 1.93 1.13 -6.26
CA PRO A 61 2.21 1.20 -4.84
C PRO A 61 2.72 2.59 -4.42
N TYR A 62 2.35 3.02 -3.21
CA TYR A 62 3.02 4.13 -2.53
C TYR A 62 4.13 3.57 -1.64
N SER A 63 5.37 4.05 -1.80
CA SER A 63 6.54 3.51 -1.10
C SER A 63 7.32 4.57 -0.33
N ILE A 64 7.73 4.22 0.89
CA ILE A 64 8.56 5.01 1.80
C ILE A 64 9.87 4.25 2.01
N PHE A 65 11.00 4.92 1.79
CA PHE A 65 12.35 4.33 1.87
C PHE A 65 13.14 5.00 2.99
N LYS A 66 13.54 4.24 4.02
CA LYS A 66 14.30 4.74 5.18
C LYS A 66 15.54 3.89 5.44
N GLY A 67 16.46 4.39 6.29
CA GLY A 67 17.80 3.81 6.45
C GLY A 67 17.85 2.32 6.82
N LYS A 68 16.85 1.78 7.52
CA LYS A 68 16.83 0.35 7.93
C LYS A 68 15.81 -0.51 7.21
N ALA A 69 14.75 0.08 6.66
CA ALA A 69 13.69 -0.65 6.01
C ALA A 69 12.89 0.26 5.05
N ALA A 70 12.23 -0.35 4.10
CA ALA A 70 11.24 0.27 3.23
C ALA A 70 9.85 -0.30 3.52
N LEU A 71 8.84 0.55 3.35
CA LEU A 71 7.43 0.21 3.41
C LEU A 71 6.80 0.54 2.05
N SER A 72 6.07 -0.42 1.48
CA SER A 72 5.24 -0.21 0.30
C SER A 72 3.79 -0.56 0.62
N VAL A 73 2.84 0.24 0.15
CA VAL A 73 1.41 -0.01 0.35
C VAL A 73 0.65 0.07 -0.97
N GLU A 74 -0.21 -0.91 -1.24
CA GLU A 74 -1.08 -0.94 -2.42
C GLU A 74 -2.47 -1.51 -2.09
N PRO A 75 -3.54 -1.05 -2.77
CA PRO A 75 -4.87 -1.63 -2.61
C PRO A 75 -4.97 -2.98 -3.33
N VAL A 76 -5.57 -3.95 -2.64
CA VAL A 76 -5.98 -5.25 -3.19
C VAL A 76 -7.49 -5.24 -3.30
N LEU A 77 -8.00 -5.22 -4.54
CA LEU A 77 -9.44 -5.18 -4.79
C LEU A 77 -10.15 -6.46 -4.33
N PRO A 78 -11.45 -6.38 -3.97
CA PRO A 78 -12.26 -7.56 -3.68
C PRO A 78 -12.42 -8.46 -4.92
N SER A 79 -12.67 -9.74 -4.69
CA SER A 79 -13.18 -10.65 -5.73
C SER A 79 -14.69 -10.78 -5.62
N PHE A 80 -15.30 -11.19 -6.74
CA PHE A 80 -16.74 -11.39 -6.84
C PHE A 80 -17.02 -12.78 -7.40
N THR A 81 -18.11 -13.38 -6.94
CA THR A 81 -18.68 -14.61 -7.49
C THR A 81 -20.06 -14.31 -8.06
N GLU A 82 -20.39 -14.96 -9.17
CA GLU A 82 -21.73 -14.88 -9.75
C GLU A 82 -22.69 -15.73 -8.91
N ILE A 83 -23.86 -15.19 -8.61
CA ILE A 83 -24.91 -15.86 -7.84
C ILE A 83 -26.06 -16.32 -8.75
N ASP A 84 -26.55 -15.45 -9.63
CA ASP A 84 -27.61 -15.74 -10.59
C ASP A 84 -27.70 -14.67 -11.69
N SER A 85 -27.99 -15.06 -12.93
CA SER A 85 -28.36 -14.14 -14.03
C SER A 85 -27.46 -12.90 -14.21
N GLY A 86 -26.14 -13.03 -14.02
CA GLY A 86 -25.18 -11.92 -14.10
C GLY A 86 -25.03 -11.06 -12.84
N ASN A 87 -25.75 -11.37 -11.75
CA ASN A 87 -25.57 -10.72 -10.46
C ASN A 87 -24.29 -11.18 -9.78
N LEU A 88 -23.55 -10.24 -9.22
CA LEU A 88 -22.27 -10.48 -8.56
C LEU A 88 -22.36 -10.19 -7.06
N ARG A 89 -21.83 -11.12 -6.26
CA ARG A 89 -21.65 -10.95 -4.81
C ARG A 89 -20.16 -10.89 -4.48
N ILE A 90 -19.79 -10.13 -3.45
CA ILE A 90 -18.41 -10.16 -2.92
C ILE A 90 -18.11 -11.54 -2.35
N ASP A 91 -17.04 -12.16 -2.85
CA ASP A 91 -16.52 -13.44 -2.40
C ASP A 91 -15.37 -13.25 -1.40
N ARG A 92 -14.33 -12.53 -1.81
CA ARG A 92 -13.23 -12.10 -0.93
C ARG A 92 -13.24 -10.59 -0.79
N ARG A 93 -13.23 -10.10 0.45
CA ARG A 93 -13.07 -8.67 0.75
C ARG A 93 -11.71 -8.16 0.25
N GLY A 94 -11.68 -6.90 -0.17
CA GLY A 94 -10.43 -6.21 -0.47
C GLY A 94 -9.65 -5.86 0.80
N SER A 95 -8.42 -5.39 0.61
CA SER A 95 -7.51 -4.98 1.70
C SER A 95 -6.49 -3.97 1.20
N LEU A 96 -5.80 -3.29 2.12
CA LEU A 96 -4.56 -2.57 1.81
C LEU A 96 -3.37 -3.45 2.18
N MET A 97 -2.57 -3.85 1.19
CA MET A 97 -1.41 -4.70 1.41
C MET A 97 -0.19 -3.85 1.74
N MET A 98 0.33 -3.98 2.96
CA MET A 98 1.59 -3.40 3.40
C MET A 98 2.71 -4.42 3.21
N THR A 99 3.80 -4.02 2.55
CA THR A 99 5.00 -4.83 2.32
C THR A 99 6.21 -4.13 2.92
N PHE A 100 6.88 -4.79 3.86
CA PHE A 100 8.09 -4.32 4.51
C PHE A 100 9.30 -5.04 3.93
N MET A 101 10.39 -4.31 3.69
CA MET A 101 11.63 -4.85 3.15
C MET A 101 12.82 -4.34 3.97
N PRO A 102 13.78 -5.19 4.37
CA PRO A 102 14.94 -4.74 5.11
C PRO A 102 15.95 -4.06 4.17
N ALA A 103 16.68 -3.07 4.68
CA ALA A 103 17.79 -2.48 3.95
C ALA A 103 18.98 -3.45 3.89
N ILE A 104 19.66 -3.51 2.74
CA ILE A 104 20.88 -4.30 2.50
C ILE A 104 22.06 -3.43 2.07
N GLY A 105 21.90 -2.12 2.15
CA GLY A 105 22.90 -1.13 1.81
C GLY A 105 22.25 0.23 1.63
N GLU A 106 23.06 1.23 1.32
CA GLU A 106 22.57 2.58 1.06
C GLU A 106 21.57 2.56 -0.11
N ARG A 107 20.31 2.91 0.19
CA ARG A 107 19.21 2.98 -0.78
C ARG A 107 18.95 1.65 -1.52
N LYS A 108 19.31 0.52 -0.90
CA LYS A 108 19.05 -0.84 -1.42
C LYS A 108 18.27 -1.64 -0.40
N TYR A 109 17.24 -2.35 -0.86
CA TYR A 109 16.32 -3.11 -0.02
C TYR A 109 16.13 -4.51 -0.58
N ASP A 110 16.07 -5.51 0.30
CA ASP A 110 15.95 -6.92 -0.07
C ASP A 110 14.48 -7.31 -0.28
N TRP A 111 14.11 -7.54 -1.53
CA TRP A 111 12.76 -7.97 -1.89
C TRP A 111 12.47 -9.43 -1.50
N GLU A 112 13.50 -10.28 -1.41
CA GLU A 112 13.32 -11.69 -1.09
C GLU A 112 13.00 -11.88 0.39
N LYS A 113 13.53 -11.02 1.26
CA LYS A 113 13.24 -11.01 2.70
C LYS A 113 12.06 -10.11 3.09
N LYS A 114 11.16 -9.82 2.16
CA LYS A 114 9.99 -8.99 2.43
C LYS A 114 8.97 -9.70 3.35
N GLN A 115 8.34 -8.95 4.23
CA GLN A 115 7.17 -9.40 4.99
C GLN A 115 5.93 -8.60 4.63
N LYS A 116 4.77 -9.26 4.66
CA LYS A 116 3.48 -8.67 4.28
C LYS A 116 2.50 -8.64 5.45
N PHE A 117 1.69 -7.58 5.51
CA PHE A 117 0.58 -7.40 6.43
C PHE A 117 -0.60 -6.76 5.68
N ALA A 118 -1.79 -7.35 5.72
CA ALA A 118 -2.95 -6.86 4.97
C ALA A 118 -3.91 -6.14 5.91
N LEU A 119 -4.16 -4.85 5.72
CA LEU A 119 -5.18 -4.13 6.48
C LEU A 119 -6.56 -4.40 5.87
N SER A 120 -7.46 -4.96 6.67
CA SER A 120 -8.88 -5.04 6.35
C SER A 120 -9.53 -3.64 6.33
N PRO A 121 -10.71 -3.47 5.69
CA PRO A 121 -11.40 -2.18 5.69
C PRO A 121 -11.60 -1.55 7.08
N THR A 122 -11.83 -2.38 8.10
CA THR A 122 -11.98 -1.93 9.49
C THR A 122 -10.66 -1.41 10.07
N GLU A 123 -9.54 -2.11 9.84
CA GLU A 123 -8.22 -1.67 10.30
C GLU A 123 -7.75 -0.42 9.56
N VAL A 124 -8.11 -0.30 8.28
CA VAL A 124 -7.95 0.94 7.51
C VAL A 124 -8.74 2.08 8.16
N GLY A 125 -9.99 1.84 8.55
CA GLY A 125 -10.82 2.77 9.31
C GLY A 125 -10.13 3.25 10.61
N SER A 126 -9.53 2.32 11.36
CA SER A 126 -8.78 2.65 12.57
C SER A 126 -7.56 3.53 12.28
N LEU A 127 -6.83 3.29 11.18
CA LEU A 127 -5.63 4.06 10.84
C LEU A 127 -5.99 5.48 10.38
N ILE A 128 -7.02 5.62 9.54
CA ILE A 128 -7.45 6.94 9.05
C ILE A 128 -8.10 7.80 10.15
N SER A 129 -8.62 7.20 11.22
CA SER A 129 -9.18 7.96 12.35
C SER A 129 -8.12 8.42 13.36
N MET A 130 -6.88 7.89 13.31
CA MET A 130 -5.81 8.24 14.26
C MET A 130 -5.51 9.74 14.29
N GLY A 131 -5.53 10.33 15.49
CA GLY A 131 -4.97 11.63 15.82
C GLY A 131 -3.45 11.62 15.98
N SER A 132 -2.87 12.80 16.20
CA SER A 132 -1.39 12.98 16.26
C SER A 132 -0.70 12.29 17.43
N LYS A 133 -1.46 11.85 18.44
CA LYS A 133 -0.95 11.18 19.66
C LYS A 133 -1.46 9.75 19.79
N ASP A 134 -2.30 9.31 18.87
CA ASP A 134 -2.94 8.00 18.96
C ASP A 134 -1.99 6.93 18.48
N SER A 135 -2.18 5.72 18.99
CA SER A 135 -1.50 4.52 18.53
C SER A 135 -2.51 3.47 18.10
N SER A 136 -2.15 2.63 17.15
CA SER A 136 -2.93 1.46 16.75
C SER A 136 -2.07 0.22 16.73
N GLU A 137 -2.65 -0.92 17.10
CA GLU A 137 -2.01 -2.23 17.05
C GLU A 137 -2.95 -3.26 16.44
N PHE A 138 -2.42 -4.07 15.54
CA PHE A 138 -3.18 -5.07 14.79
C PHE A 138 -2.46 -6.42 14.86
N PHE A 139 -3.21 -7.50 15.07
CA PHE A 139 -2.67 -8.84 15.29
C PHE A 139 -3.31 -9.84 14.33
N HIS A 140 -2.47 -10.48 13.51
CA HIS A 140 -2.90 -11.43 12.49
C HIS A 140 -2.26 -12.79 12.76
N ASP A 141 -3.07 -13.84 12.64
CA ASP A 141 -2.61 -15.22 12.47
C ASP A 141 -3.00 -15.67 11.04
N PRO A 142 -2.05 -15.67 10.08
CA PRO A 142 -2.33 -16.07 8.70
C PRO A 142 -2.80 -17.52 8.56
N SER A 143 -2.53 -18.36 9.56
CA SER A 143 -2.87 -19.78 9.58
C SER A 143 -4.08 -20.06 10.49
N MET A 144 -4.78 -19.02 10.94
CA MET A 144 -6.00 -19.18 11.73
C MET A 144 -7.01 -20.06 10.96
N LYS A 145 -7.68 -20.97 11.68
CA LYS A 145 -8.59 -21.99 11.11
C LYS A 145 -7.92 -23.06 10.24
N SER A 146 -6.60 -23.17 10.27
CA SER A 146 -5.86 -24.31 9.72
C SER A 146 -5.19 -25.13 10.82
N SER A 147 -4.57 -26.26 10.47
CA SER A 147 -3.76 -27.06 11.39
C SER A 147 -2.54 -26.31 11.95
N ASN A 148 -2.11 -25.23 11.28
CA ASN A 148 -0.96 -24.42 11.67
C ASN A 148 -1.35 -23.17 12.49
N ALA A 149 -2.59 -23.10 13.00
CA ALA A 149 -3.04 -21.97 13.81
C ALA A 149 -2.10 -21.71 15.01
N GLY A 150 -1.84 -20.44 15.27
CA GLY A 150 -0.97 -19.96 16.33
C GLY A 150 0.53 -20.08 16.05
N GLN A 151 0.95 -20.77 14.99
CA GLN A 151 2.36 -21.00 14.64
C GLN A 151 2.99 -19.80 13.90
N VAL A 152 2.18 -18.97 13.25
CA VAL A 152 2.65 -17.73 12.62
C VAL A 152 1.83 -16.56 13.18
N ARG A 153 2.51 -15.60 13.78
CA ARG A 153 1.88 -14.42 14.40
C ARG A 153 2.51 -13.16 13.85
N LYS A 154 1.67 -12.24 13.42
CA LYS A 154 2.08 -10.93 12.91
C LYS A 154 1.47 -9.84 13.77
N SER A 155 2.29 -8.92 14.24
CA SER A 155 1.85 -7.73 14.97
C SER A 155 2.33 -6.49 14.25
N LEU A 156 1.38 -5.64 13.83
CA LEU A 156 1.65 -4.33 13.26
C LEU A 156 1.33 -3.28 14.32
N SER A 157 2.27 -2.38 14.60
CA SER A 157 2.12 -1.29 15.55
C SER A 157 2.41 0.04 14.87
N ILE A 158 1.56 1.03 15.11
CA ILE A 158 1.72 2.41 14.64
C ILE A 158 1.74 3.30 15.88
N LYS A 159 2.90 3.90 16.18
CA LYS A 159 3.11 4.69 17.39
C LYS A 159 3.65 6.07 17.04
N PRO A 160 3.15 7.16 17.65
CA PRO A 160 3.62 8.50 17.36
C PRO A 160 5.07 8.66 17.82
N HIS A 161 5.84 9.49 17.12
CA HIS A 161 7.14 9.93 17.60
C HIS A 161 6.97 10.79 18.87
N ALA A 162 7.93 10.72 19.78
CA ALA A 162 7.89 11.51 21.03
C ALA A 162 7.85 13.03 20.78
N ASP A 163 8.44 13.49 19.67
CA ASP A 163 8.47 14.89 19.24
C ASP A 163 7.26 15.29 18.37
N GLY A 164 6.33 14.37 18.09
CA GLY A 164 5.17 14.61 17.23
C GLY A 164 5.50 14.79 15.74
N SER A 165 6.72 14.48 15.30
CA SER A 165 7.16 14.65 13.90
C SER A 165 6.60 13.61 12.93
N GLY A 166 5.95 12.58 13.44
CA GLY A 166 5.48 11.45 12.65
C GLY A 166 5.12 10.23 13.50
N TYR A 167 5.26 9.05 12.90
CA TYR A 167 4.94 7.75 13.51
C TYR A 167 6.01 6.71 13.17
N PHE A 168 6.29 5.81 14.10
CA PHE A 168 6.93 4.55 13.80
C PHE A 168 5.87 3.54 13.39
N ILE A 169 6.02 2.96 12.20
CA ILE A 169 5.26 1.79 11.76
C ILE A 169 6.18 0.58 11.89
N SER A 170 5.82 -0.34 12.79
CA SER A 170 6.62 -1.51 13.14
C SER A 170 5.87 -2.79 12.85
N LEU A 171 6.51 -3.74 12.17
CA LEU A 171 5.96 -5.08 11.93
C LEU A 171 6.86 -6.13 12.61
N SER A 172 6.27 -6.92 13.50
CA SER A 172 6.87 -8.11 14.09
C SER A 172 6.23 -9.36 13.49
N VAL A 173 7.03 -10.29 12.99
CA VAL A 173 6.59 -11.58 12.42
C VAL A 173 7.31 -12.70 13.14
N ASN A 174 6.57 -13.42 13.98
CA ASN A 174 7.06 -14.65 14.59
C ASN A 174 6.53 -15.84 13.79
N ASN A 175 7.41 -16.70 13.29
CA ASN A 175 7.06 -17.91 12.57
C ASN A 175 7.78 -19.10 13.21
N SER A 176 7.04 -19.85 14.02
CA SER A 176 7.51 -21.05 14.72
C SER A 176 7.83 -22.21 13.78
N ILE A 177 7.18 -22.29 12.61
CA ILE A 177 7.38 -23.36 11.62
C ILE A 177 8.78 -23.25 11.01
N LEU A 178 9.13 -22.05 10.57
CA LEU A 178 10.44 -21.75 9.97
C LEU A 178 11.49 -21.34 11.01
N LYS A 179 11.11 -21.23 12.29
CA LYS A 179 11.93 -20.74 13.40
C LYS A 179 12.56 -19.36 13.10
N THR A 180 11.75 -18.47 12.54
CA THR A 180 12.17 -17.11 12.18
C THR A 180 11.44 -16.08 13.03
N ASN A 181 12.12 -14.95 13.29
CA ASN A 181 11.57 -13.79 13.97
C ASN A 181 12.07 -12.55 13.24
N ASP A 182 11.20 -11.97 12.41
CA ASP A 182 11.52 -10.77 11.65
C ASP A 182 10.91 -9.54 12.33
N TYR A 183 11.67 -8.45 12.36
CA TYR A 183 11.23 -7.19 12.91
C TYR A 183 11.64 -6.02 12.03
N PHE A 184 10.66 -5.22 11.62
CA PHE A 184 10.83 -4.06 10.77
C PHE A 184 10.34 -2.82 11.48
N VAL A 185 11.06 -1.71 11.32
CA VAL A 185 10.65 -0.39 11.81
C VAL A 185 10.89 0.62 10.71
N VAL A 186 9.83 1.32 10.32
CA VAL A 186 9.89 2.41 9.34
C VAL A 186 9.40 3.69 10.02
N PRO A 187 10.28 4.67 10.26
CA PRO A 187 9.83 6.00 10.66
C PRO A 187 9.08 6.64 9.48
N VAL A 188 7.91 7.19 9.74
CA VAL A 188 7.03 7.84 8.78
C VAL A 188 6.80 9.25 9.25
N THR A 189 7.19 10.24 8.46
CA THR A 189 6.98 11.65 8.79
C THR A 189 5.50 12.00 8.78
N LYS A 190 5.13 13.11 9.43
CA LYS A 190 3.77 13.65 9.39
C LYS A 190 3.23 13.83 7.97
N ALA A 191 4.09 14.29 7.04
CA ALA A 191 3.72 14.47 5.64
C ALA A 191 3.46 13.12 4.93
N GLU A 192 4.36 12.14 5.11
CA GLU A 192 4.18 10.80 4.54
C GLU A 192 2.93 10.12 5.11
N PHE A 193 2.66 10.29 6.41
CA PHE A 193 1.47 9.73 7.05
C PHE A 193 0.19 10.42 6.54
N ALA A 194 0.21 11.74 6.30
CA ALA A 194 -0.92 12.45 5.70
C ALA A 194 -1.27 11.90 4.31
N VAL A 195 -0.26 11.63 3.46
CA VAL A 195 -0.45 10.98 2.16
C VAL A 195 -1.09 9.60 2.33
N MET A 196 -0.62 8.80 3.30
CA MET A 196 -1.23 7.50 3.59
C MET A 196 -2.70 7.64 3.98
N LYS A 197 -3.03 8.53 4.93
CA LYS A 197 -4.42 8.73 5.37
C LYS A 197 -5.32 9.11 4.18
N THR A 198 -4.89 10.07 3.36
CA THR A 198 -5.65 10.48 2.16
C THR A 198 -5.82 9.34 1.16
N ALA A 199 -4.73 8.63 0.81
CA ALA A 199 -4.78 7.51 -0.12
C ALA A 199 -5.65 6.37 0.41
N PHE A 200 -5.63 6.11 1.72
CA PHE A 200 -6.38 5.03 2.34
C PHE A 200 -7.86 5.36 2.43
N SER A 201 -8.22 6.60 2.78
CA SER A 201 -9.59 7.10 2.70
C SER A 201 -10.15 6.98 1.29
N PHE A 202 -9.35 7.32 0.28
CA PHE A 202 -9.75 7.15 -1.11
C PHE A 202 -9.90 5.67 -1.48
N ALA A 203 -8.96 4.80 -1.09
CA ALA A 203 -9.00 3.38 -1.42
C ALA A 203 -10.12 2.60 -0.71
N LEU A 204 -10.57 3.06 0.47
CA LEU A 204 -11.56 2.38 1.30
C LEU A 204 -12.84 1.94 0.56
N PRO A 205 -13.59 2.81 -0.15
CA PRO A 205 -14.76 2.39 -0.92
C PRO A 205 -14.42 1.38 -2.03
N HIS A 206 -13.22 1.43 -2.61
CA HIS A 206 -12.80 0.49 -3.66
C HIS A 206 -12.48 -0.91 -3.09
N ILE A 207 -11.81 -0.99 -1.94
CA ILE A 207 -11.54 -2.28 -1.29
C ILE A 207 -12.82 -2.89 -0.69
N MET A 208 -13.84 -2.08 -0.43
CA MET A 208 -15.20 -2.52 -0.09
C MET A 208 -16.05 -2.92 -1.31
N GLY A 209 -15.58 -2.62 -2.53
CA GLY A 209 -16.30 -2.91 -3.77
C GLY A 209 -17.41 -1.92 -4.14
N TRP A 210 -17.59 -0.85 -3.37
CA TRP A 210 -18.67 0.14 -3.57
C TRP A 210 -18.51 0.94 -4.84
N ASN A 211 -17.29 1.05 -5.36
CA ASN A 211 -17.02 1.67 -6.66
C ASN A 211 -17.72 0.96 -7.83
N ARG A 212 -18.10 -0.33 -7.67
CA ARG A 212 -18.90 -1.05 -8.68
C ARG A 212 -20.37 -0.66 -8.63
N LEU A 213 -20.89 -0.33 -7.44
CA LEU A 213 -22.26 0.14 -7.26
C LEU A 213 -22.42 1.56 -7.81
N THR A 214 -21.49 2.47 -7.48
CA THR A 214 -21.56 3.87 -7.92
C THR A 214 -21.22 4.05 -9.41
N GLY A 215 -20.46 3.13 -10.01
CA GLY A 215 -20.15 3.14 -11.43
C GLY A 215 -21.28 2.64 -12.34
N GLN A 216 -22.28 1.93 -11.81
CA GLN A 216 -23.41 1.42 -12.57
C GLN A 216 -24.47 2.49 -12.89
N GLY A 217 -24.53 3.57 -12.10
CA GLY A 217 -25.55 4.64 -12.24
C GLY A 217 -25.47 5.52 -13.50
N ASN A 218 -24.51 5.28 -14.41
CA ASN A 218 -24.31 6.12 -15.60
C ASN A 218 -24.67 5.41 -16.93
N THR A 219 -25.27 4.22 -16.91
CA THR A 219 -25.53 3.43 -18.15
C THR A 219 -27.03 3.25 -18.49
N GLU A 220 -27.96 3.66 -17.63
CA GLU A 220 -29.39 3.66 -17.99
C GLU A 220 -29.82 5.05 -18.47
N ALA A 221 -30.19 5.15 -19.75
CA ALA A 221 -30.91 6.30 -20.27
C ALA A 221 -32.23 6.45 -19.49
N PRO A 222 -32.64 7.67 -19.09
CA PRO A 222 -33.87 7.85 -18.33
C PRO A 222 -35.07 7.44 -19.20
N PRO A 223 -36.01 6.62 -18.69
CA PRO A 223 -37.28 6.41 -19.35
C PRO A 223 -38.07 7.73 -19.41
N PRO A 224 -38.97 7.92 -20.39
CA PRO A 224 -39.71 9.16 -20.54
C PRO A 224 -40.52 9.45 -19.26
N MET A 225 -40.23 10.60 -18.65
CA MET A 225 -40.92 11.09 -17.46
C MET A 225 -42.40 11.35 -17.75
N ASN A 226 -43.27 10.45 -17.31
CA ASN A 226 -44.64 10.81 -16.98
C ASN A 226 -44.67 11.23 -15.51
N VAL A 227 -44.72 12.54 -15.29
CA VAL A 227 -44.85 13.13 -13.95
C VAL A 227 -46.26 12.88 -13.45
N THR A 228 -46.41 11.94 -12.53
CA THR A 228 -47.54 11.92 -11.58
C THR A 228 -46.99 12.13 -10.18
N HIS A 229 -47.46 13.22 -9.58
CA HIS A 229 -47.02 13.76 -8.30
C HIS A 229 -47.53 12.94 -7.10
N LEU A 230 -46.62 12.75 -6.13
CA LEU A 230 -46.75 12.35 -4.72
C LEU A 230 -47.24 10.94 -4.36
N LYS A 231 -46.30 10.13 -3.84
CA LYS A 231 -46.57 9.24 -2.71
C LYS A 231 -45.29 9.06 -1.86
N THR A 232 -45.42 9.44 -0.59
CA THR A 232 -44.62 9.09 0.62
C THR A 232 -43.20 8.53 0.50
N ASP A 233 -42.32 9.12 1.31
CA ASP A 233 -40.94 8.76 1.65
C ASP A 233 -40.49 7.32 1.25
N PRO A 234 -39.76 7.15 0.14
CA PRO A 234 -39.31 5.84 -0.35
C PRO A 234 -38.39 5.10 0.62
N GLN A 235 -37.80 5.81 1.57
CA GLN A 235 -36.82 5.25 2.50
C GLN A 235 -37.48 4.40 3.58
N LEU A 236 -38.72 4.71 3.98
CA LEU A 236 -39.42 3.98 5.03
C LEU A 236 -39.89 2.59 4.58
N GLU A 237 -40.12 2.36 3.27
CA GLU A 237 -40.55 1.05 2.76
C GLU A 237 -39.39 0.05 2.61
N LEU A 238 -38.12 0.49 2.56
CA LEU A 238 -36.95 -0.40 2.54
C LEU A 238 -36.60 -1.00 3.91
N GLU A 239 -37.16 -0.45 4.99
CA GLU A 239 -36.86 -0.88 6.37
C GLU A 239 -37.76 -2.02 6.87
N TRP A 240 -38.79 -2.39 6.10
CA TRP A 240 -39.75 -3.42 6.46
C TRP A 240 -39.82 -4.50 5.38
N ASP A 241 -39.38 -5.71 5.72
CA ASP A 241 -39.66 -6.89 4.90
C ASP A 241 -41.18 -7.17 4.93
N LYS A 242 -41.85 -7.13 3.78
CA LYS A 242 -43.26 -7.54 3.61
C LYS A 242 -43.35 -9.04 3.29
#